data_AF-A0ABD3A1I1-F1
#
_entry.id   AF-A0ABD3A1I1-F1
#
_cell.length_a   1.000
_cell.length_b   1.000
_cell.length_c   1.000
_cell.angle_alpha   90.00
_cell.angle_beta   90.00
_cell.angle_gamma   90.00
#
_symmetry.space_group_name_H-M   'P 1'
#
loop_
_entity.id
_entity.type
_entity.pdbx_description
1 polymer ?
#
loop_
_entity_poly.entity_id
_entity_poly.type
_entity_poly.pdbx_seq_one_letter_code
_entity_poly.pdbx_strand_id
1 'polypeptide(L)'
;MNLNISFLPSVNGIEIISMSTGLYYTPEGDLGAHVVSLKNGFYVIDNSTPLEVMERLNIGGRSISSGEDFGMFWSWGEDTSYFLESRVQRVNIEMRQHSLHRQKFTRHLGRKEEIV
;
A
#
# COMPACT_ATOMS: atom_id res chain seq x y z
N MET A 1 12.03 -40.15 40.70
CA MET A 1 12.69 -40.07 39.37
C MET A 1 12.41 -38.68 38.82
N ASN A 2 13.44 -37.90 38.47
CA ASN A 2 13.26 -36.60 37.84
C ASN A 2 13.20 -36.80 36.32
N LEU A 3 12.11 -36.40 35.69
CA LEU A 3 11.95 -36.41 34.23
C LEU A 3 12.61 -35.15 33.67
N ASN A 4 13.71 -35.33 32.92
CA ASN A 4 14.31 -34.26 32.15
C ASN A 4 13.57 -34.16 30.82
N ILE A 5 12.65 -33.20 30.69
CA ILE A 5 11.92 -32.94 29.45
C ILE A 5 12.79 -32.01 28.60
N SER A 6 13.36 -32.54 27.53
CA SER A 6 14.04 -31.74 26.50
C SER A 6 13.04 -31.30 25.43
N PHE A 7 12.91 -30.00 25.20
CA PHE A 7 12.19 -29.46 24.05
C PHE A 7 13.12 -29.43 22.84
N LEU A 8 12.69 -30.04 21.73
CA LEU A 8 13.35 -29.91 20.43
C LEU A 8 12.57 -28.92 19.56
N PRO A 9 13.25 -28.05 18.80
CA PRO A 9 12.58 -27.13 17.89
C PRO A 9 11.91 -27.90 16.73
N SER A 10 10.69 -27.51 16.36
CA SER A 10 9.96 -28.02 15.20
C SER A 10 9.43 -26.89 14.33
N VAL A 11 9.30 -27.16 13.03
CA VAL A 11 8.73 -26.25 12.03
C VAL A 11 7.73 -27.04 11.18
N ASN A 12 6.51 -26.51 11.03
CA ASN A 12 5.44 -27.18 10.27
C ASN A 12 5.58 -27.01 8.75
N GLY A 13 6.19 -25.91 8.31
CA GLY A 13 6.40 -25.60 6.89
C GLY A 13 7.32 -24.40 6.71
N ILE A 14 8.00 -24.35 5.57
CA ILE A 14 8.87 -23.25 5.16
C ILE A 14 8.49 -22.88 3.72
N GLU A 15 8.26 -21.59 3.49
CA GLU A 15 7.95 -21.05 2.17
C GLU A 15 9.08 -20.11 1.74
N ILE A 16 9.52 -20.22 0.49
CA ILE A 16 10.55 -19.36 -0.11
C ILE A 16 9.96 -18.80 -1.40
N ILE A 17 9.79 -17.48 -1.43
CA ILE A 17 9.14 -16.77 -2.54
C ILE A 17 10.11 -15.73 -3.08
N SER A 18 10.20 -15.61 -4.41
CA SER A 18 10.99 -14.55 -5.03
C SER A 18 10.28 -13.20 -4.87
N MET A 19 10.95 -12.23 -4.25
CA MET A 19 10.46 -10.86 -4.17
C MET A 19 10.96 -10.04 -5.37
N SER A 20 10.15 -9.09 -5.82
CA SER A 20 10.60 -8.15 -6.86
C SER A 20 11.66 -7.19 -6.31
N THR A 21 12.60 -6.83 -7.18
CA THR A 21 13.64 -5.85 -6.85
C THR A 21 13.02 -4.47 -6.67
N GLY A 22 13.35 -3.80 -5.56
CA GLY A 22 12.98 -2.39 -5.34
C GLY A 22 11.69 -2.15 -4.56
N LEU A 23 11.05 -3.16 -3.97
CA LEU A 23 9.89 -2.95 -3.09
C LEU A 23 10.25 -2.32 -1.74
N TYR A 24 11.37 -2.74 -1.14
CA TYR A 24 11.75 -2.36 0.22
C TYR A 24 13.12 -1.72 0.35
N TYR A 25 13.91 -1.74 -0.73
CA TYR A 25 15.26 -1.20 -0.73
C TYR A 25 15.27 0.25 -1.17
N THR A 26 16.15 1.03 -0.56
CA THR A 26 16.45 2.39 -0.98
C THR A 26 17.02 2.36 -2.40
N PRO A 27 16.39 3.05 -3.38
CA PRO A 27 16.93 3.16 -4.71
C PRO A 27 18.30 3.84 -4.72
N GLU A 28 19.13 3.51 -5.71
CA GLU A 28 20.44 4.13 -5.86
C GLU A 28 20.30 5.65 -6.05
N GLY A 29 21.05 6.43 -5.25
CA GLY A 29 20.99 7.89 -5.27
C GLY A 29 19.88 8.51 -4.41
N ASP A 30 19.03 7.70 -3.77
CA ASP A 30 18.04 8.18 -2.80
C ASP A 30 18.67 8.29 -1.39
N LEU A 31 18.16 9.22 -0.58
CA LEU A 31 18.60 9.45 0.80
C LEU A 31 18.15 8.32 1.73
N GLY A 32 17.09 7.59 1.38
CA GLY A 32 16.57 6.45 2.15
C GLY A 32 15.35 6.79 3.01
N ALA A 33 15.01 5.87 3.92
CA ALA A 33 13.85 5.99 4.79
C ALA A 33 14.05 7.11 5.81
N HIS A 34 13.06 7.99 5.96
CA HIS A 34 13.11 9.06 6.94
C HIS A 34 12.96 8.51 8.36
N VAL A 35 13.92 8.80 9.22
CA VAL A 35 13.89 8.41 10.62
C VAL A 35 13.02 9.40 11.38
N VAL A 36 11.90 8.91 11.92
CA VAL A 36 10.99 9.71 12.75
C VAL A 36 11.78 10.31 13.93
N SER A 37 11.50 11.57 14.27
CA SER A 37 12.17 12.34 15.34
C SER A 37 13.53 12.98 14.97
N LEU A 38 14.09 12.69 13.80
CA LEU A 38 15.33 13.34 13.32
C LEU A 38 15.02 14.26 12.14
N LYS A 39 15.20 15.59 12.30
CA LYS A 39 14.89 16.59 11.26
C LYS A 39 15.58 16.36 9.91
N ASN A 40 16.69 15.63 9.89
CA ASN A 40 17.46 15.28 8.70
C ASN A 40 18.05 13.87 8.81
N GLY A 41 17.41 12.98 9.56
CA GLY A 41 17.88 11.60 9.72
C GLY A 41 17.30 10.71 8.62
N PHE A 42 18.17 10.15 7.80
CA PHE A 42 17.78 9.15 6.81
C PHE A 42 18.54 7.84 7.06
N TYR A 43 17.87 6.73 6.77
CA TYR A 43 18.44 5.39 6.86
C TYR A 43 18.32 4.69 5.52
N VAL A 44 19.45 4.28 4.96
CA VAL A 44 19.51 3.52 3.71
C VAL A 44 19.21 2.06 4.04
N ILE A 45 18.17 1.52 3.40
CA ILE A 45 17.82 0.10 3.46
C ILE A 45 18.40 -0.55 2.21
N ASP A 46 19.56 -1.18 2.35
CA ASP A 46 20.21 -1.86 1.23
C ASP A 46 19.78 -3.34 1.11
N ASN A 47 20.25 -4.01 0.06
CA ASN A 47 19.92 -5.42 -0.20
C ASN A 47 20.52 -6.41 0.82
N SER A 48 21.39 -5.94 1.71
CA SER A 48 21.98 -6.73 2.80
C SER A 48 21.19 -6.59 4.10
N THR A 49 20.19 -5.69 4.14
CA THR A 49 19.34 -5.44 5.30
C THR A 49 18.17 -6.43 5.33
N PRO A 50 18.13 -7.40 6.26
CA PRO A 50 17.00 -8.31 6.39
C PRO A 50 15.78 -7.59 6.98
N LEU A 51 14.60 -7.87 6.44
CA LEU A 51 13.35 -7.25 6.88
C LEU A 51 12.36 -8.33 7.34
N GLU A 52 11.70 -8.07 8.46
CA GLU A 52 10.59 -8.86 8.97
C GLU A 52 9.28 -8.07 8.75
N VAL A 53 8.28 -8.73 8.17
CA VAL A 53 6.95 -8.13 8.03
C VAL A 53 6.24 -8.24 9.37
N MET A 54 6.02 -7.13 10.04
CA MET A 54 5.22 -7.10 11.27
C MET A 54 3.73 -7.10 10.97
N GLU A 55 3.29 -6.17 10.12
CA GLU A 55 1.87 -5.97 9.79
C GLU A 55 1.71 -5.56 8.33
N ARG A 56 0.62 -6.02 7.72
CA ARG A 56 0.24 -5.67 6.36
C ARG A 56 -1.26 -5.50 6.29
N LEU A 57 -1.72 -4.27 6.10
CA LEU A 57 -3.13 -3.92 6.23
C LEU A 57 -3.71 -3.43 4.90
N ASN A 58 -4.94 -3.85 4.62
CA ASN A 58 -5.79 -3.33 3.56
C ASN A 58 -6.72 -2.25 4.13
N ILE A 59 -6.23 -1.02 4.17
CA ILE A 59 -6.92 0.11 4.83
C ILE A 59 -8.29 0.38 4.18
N GLY A 60 -9.36 0.35 4.99
CA GLY A 60 -10.73 0.57 4.52
C GLY A 60 -11.29 -0.55 3.64
N GLY A 61 -10.54 -1.64 3.46
CA GLY A 61 -10.93 -2.83 2.72
C GLY A 61 -11.13 -4.03 3.63
N ARG A 62 -11.53 -5.16 3.02
CA ARG A 62 -11.56 -6.46 3.70
C ARG A 62 -10.19 -7.12 3.68
N SER A 63 -9.98 -8.10 4.55
CA SER A 63 -8.79 -8.96 4.46
C SER A 63 -8.67 -9.67 3.11
N ILE A 64 -7.43 -9.91 2.69
CA ILE A 64 -7.08 -10.62 1.45
C ILE A 64 -6.20 -11.80 1.85
N SER A 65 -6.61 -13.02 1.49
CA SER A 65 -5.82 -14.21 1.78
C SER A 65 -4.65 -14.36 0.81
N SER A 66 -3.62 -15.12 1.21
CA SER A 66 -2.45 -15.39 0.36
C SER A 66 -2.80 -16.01 -1.01
N GLY A 67 -3.86 -16.83 -1.07
CA GLY A 67 -4.33 -17.42 -2.33
C GLY A 67 -5.05 -16.44 -3.26
N GLU A 68 -5.50 -15.28 -2.73
CA GLU A 68 -6.13 -14.21 -3.49
C GLU A 68 -5.14 -13.12 -3.92
N ASP A 69 -3.92 -13.13 -3.37
CA ASP A 69 -2.86 -12.18 -3.73
C ASP A 69 -2.14 -12.60 -5.01
N PHE A 70 -2.15 -11.72 -6.02
CA PHE A 70 -1.48 -12.00 -7.29
C PHE A 70 0.01 -11.67 -7.20
N GLY A 71 0.83 -12.70 -7.02
CA GLY A 71 2.27 -12.67 -7.31
C GLY A 71 3.21 -12.83 -6.12
N MET A 72 2.82 -12.43 -4.90
CA MET A 72 3.69 -12.53 -3.71
C MET A 72 3.08 -13.35 -2.57
N PHE A 73 1.88 -13.90 -2.77
CA PHE A 73 1.16 -14.73 -1.80
C PHE A 73 1.05 -14.07 -0.42
N TRP A 74 0.94 -12.75 -0.38
CA TRP A 74 0.82 -12.01 0.86
C TRP A 74 -0.57 -12.12 1.44
N SER A 75 -0.65 -12.21 2.77
CA SER A 75 -1.89 -12.00 3.50
C SER A 75 -2.01 -10.54 3.90
N TRP A 76 -3.18 -9.95 3.69
CA TRP A 76 -3.50 -8.58 4.10
C TRP A 76 -4.61 -8.62 5.15
N GLY A 77 -4.35 -8.04 6.33
CA GLY A 77 -5.35 -7.86 7.38
C GLY A 77 -6.27 -6.67 7.11
N GLU A 78 -7.45 -6.65 7.71
CA GLU A 78 -8.27 -5.43 7.79
C GLU A 78 -7.71 -4.49 8.87
N ASP A 79 -8.03 -3.19 8.79
CA ASP A 79 -7.52 -2.16 9.71
C ASP A 79 -8.45 -1.88 10.90
N THR A 80 -9.57 -2.60 11.00
CA THR A 80 -10.63 -2.39 12.00
C THR A 80 -10.13 -2.42 13.45
N SER A 81 -9.18 -3.30 13.76
CA SER A 81 -8.57 -3.45 15.09
C SER A 81 -7.55 -2.36 15.43
N TYR A 82 -7.09 -1.61 14.44
CA TYR A 82 -6.10 -0.54 14.59
C TYR A 82 -6.72 0.85 14.71
N PHE A 83 -8.05 0.97 14.58
CA PHE A 83 -8.74 2.19 14.95
C PHE A 83 -8.64 2.34 16.47
N LEU A 84 -7.76 3.24 16.90
CA LEU A 84 -7.92 3.88 18.20
C LEU A 84 -9.33 4.47 18.21
N GLU A 85 -10.13 4.17 19.24
CA GLU A 85 -11.43 4.79 19.50
C GLU A 85 -11.26 6.32 19.64
N SER A 86 -11.04 6.99 18.52
CA SER A 86 -11.30 8.39 18.34
C SER A 86 -12.72 8.45 17.79
N ARG A 87 -13.52 9.32 18.37
CA ARG A 87 -14.93 9.56 18.04
C ARG A 87 -15.08 10.09 16.61
N VAL A 88 -14.74 9.29 15.61
CA VAL A 88 -14.98 9.57 14.20
C VAL A 88 -16.42 9.18 13.93
N GLN A 89 -17.31 10.15 14.14
CA GLN A 89 -18.65 10.09 13.56
C GLN A 89 -18.45 9.91 12.05
N ARG A 90 -18.93 8.78 11.49
CA ARG A 90 -18.99 8.63 10.03
C ARG A 90 -19.84 9.78 9.50
N VAL A 91 -19.21 10.77 8.88
CA VAL A 91 -19.92 11.77 8.09
C VAL A 91 -20.16 11.14 6.73
N ASN A 92 -21.41 10.85 6.41
CA ASN A 92 -21.78 10.48 5.05
C ASN A 92 -21.55 11.71 4.17
N ILE A 93 -20.48 11.69 3.38
CA ILE A 93 -20.25 12.72 2.37
C ILE A 93 -21.09 12.33 1.15
N GLU A 94 -22.32 12.82 1.06
CA GLU A 94 -23.03 12.83 -0.22
C GLU A 94 -22.30 13.79 -1.16
N MET A 95 -21.56 13.24 -2.13
CA MET A 95 -21.10 14.02 -3.28
C MET A 95 -22.32 14.44 -4.12
N ARG A 96 -22.85 15.63 -3.85
CA ARG A 96 -23.68 16.34 -4.81
C ARG A 96 -22.80 16.73 -5.99
N GLN A 97 -22.91 15.99 -7.09
CA GLN A 97 -22.38 16.47 -8.37
C GLN A 97 -23.15 17.73 -8.77
N HIS A 98 -22.57 18.90 -8.51
CA HIS A 98 -23.01 20.13 -9.15
C HIS A 98 -22.54 20.08 -10.61
N SER A 99 -23.51 19.97 -11.52
CA SER A 99 -23.33 20.03 -12.98
C SER A 99 -22.46 21.22 -13.37
N LEU A 100 -21.26 20.94 -13.91
CA LEU A 100 -20.37 21.95 -14.43
C LEU A 100 -20.88 22.44 -15.80
N HIS A 101 -20.82 23.75 -15.91
CA HIS A 101 -21.17 24.61 -17.04
C HIS A 101 -20.83 23.99 -18.41
N ARG A 102 -21.84 23.88 -19.28
CA ARG A 102 -21.72 23.46 -20.68
C ARG A 102 -20.94 24.52 -21.47
N GLN A 103 -19.62 24.39 -21.60
CA GLN A 103 -18.87 25.13 -22.63
C GLN A 103 -19.28 24.59 -24.02
N LYS A 104 -20.00 25.40 -24.78
CA LYS A 104 -20.28 25.14 -26.19
C LYS A 104 -18.98 25.36 -26.98
N PHE A 105 -18.30 24.29 -27.36
CA PHE A 105 -17.30 24.35 -28.43
C PHE A 105 -18.04 24.32 -29.77
N THR A 106 -18.15 25.47 -30.42
CA THR A 106 -18.67 25.57 -31.79
C THR A 106 -17.58 25.07 -32.74
N ARG A 107 -17.82 23.94 -33.42
CA ARG A 107 -17.05 23.55 -34.62
C ARG A 107 -17.39 24.54 -35.74
N HIS A 108 -16.47 25.44 -36.09
CA HIS A 108 -16.51 26.12 -37.37
C HIS A 108 -15.83 25.25 -38.41
N LEU A 109 -16.65 24.41 -39.06
CA LEU A 109 -16.29 23.78 -40.31
C LEU A 109 -16.40 24.85 -41.40
N GLY A 110 -15.28 25.17 -42.04
CA GLY A 110 -15.21 26.18 -43.08
C GLY A 110 -16.16 25.87 -44.25
N ARG A 111 -16.89 26.89 -44.69
CA ARG A 111 -17.35 27.02 -46.06
C ARG A 111 -16.75 28.29 -46.64
N LYS A 112 -15.89 28.10 -47.63
CA LYS A 112 -15.73 29.07 -48.71
C LYS A 112 -17.10 29.20 -49.37
N GLU A 113 -17.59 30.42 -49.56
CA GLU A 113 -18.25 30.83 -50.81
C GLU A 113 -17.93 32.29 -51.09
N GLU A 114 -17.86 32.54 -52.39
CA GLU A 114 -17.29 33.61 -53.16
C GLU A 114 -18.34 34.73 -53.34
N ILE A 115 -17.93 35.99 -53.27
CA ILE A 115 -18.76 37.13 -53.66
C ILE A 115 -18.10 37.74 -54.90
N VAL A 116 -18.84 37.79 -56.01
CA VAL A 116 -18.58 38.70 -57.13
C VAL A 116 -18.93 40.11 -56.70
#